data_AF-A0A259CG96-F1
#
_entry.id   AF-A0A259CG96-F1
#
_cell.length_a   1.000
_cell.length_b   1.000
_cell.length_c   1.000
_cell.angle_alpha   90.00
_cell.angle_beta   90.00
_cell.angle_gamma   90.00
#
_symmetry.space_group_name_H-M   'P 1'
#
loop_
_entity.id
_entity.type
_entity.pdbx_description
1 polymer ?
#
loop_
_entity_poly.entity_id
_entity_poly.type
_entity_poly.pdbx_seq_one_letter_code
_entity_poly.pdbx_strand_id
1 'polypeptide(L)'
;MTFPPTAYNAYDFANRRHIGPSPSEMEEMLAVVGVSSLDELIDQTVPPSIRQARPLTWAPLAEHELLAKMKEVGAKNKVMTSLIGQGYHGTVTPPAIQRNILENPAWYTAYTPYQPEIAQGRLEALLNYQTMVCDLTGLDVANASLLDEATAAAEAMTMAERVAKSKAKAFFVDRFCHPQTIAVIRTRALPLGIEIIEDDVRNLDPAKVFGAIFQYPSSYGHVVDFTQRIASLHAVGAIAIMATDLLALCLLKEPGAMGADIAVGSAQRFGVPMGYGGPHAAFMAVKDAHKRQMPGRIVGVSIDAQGGKAYRLSLQTREQHIRREKATSNVCTAQALLAVMASFYAVFHGPEGLRAIAERVHFLTQRLARALLAAGA
;
A
#
# COMPACT_ATOMS: atom_id res chain seq x y z
N MET A 1 -25.78 -22.62 50.20
CA MET A 1 -26.21 -21.66 49.15
C MET A 1 -27.61 -22.04 48.71
N THR A 2 -28.53 -21.09 48.58
CA THR A 2 -29.99 -21.32 48.35
C THR A 2 -30.39 -21.39 46.88
N PHE A 3 -29.42 -21.42 45.95
CA PHE A 3 -29.65 -21.58 44.52
C PHE A 3 -28.45 -22.29 43.85
N PRO A 4 -28.66 -23.00 42.73
CA PRO A 4 -27.59 -23.62 41.96
C PRO A 4 -26.78 -22.55 41.20
N PRO A 5 -25.45 -22.50 41.31
CA PRO A 5 -24.63 -21.58 40.55
C PRO A 5 -24.63 -21.94 39.05
N THR A 6 -24.61 -20.93 38.19
CA THR A 6 -24.51 -21.12 36.74
C THR A 6 -23.08 -21.48 36.33
N ALA A 7 -22.93 -22.38 35.34
CA ALA A 7 -21.67 -22.66 34.67
C ALA A 7 -21.33 -21.66 33.55
N TYR A 8 -22.20 -20.68 33.31
CA TYR A 8 -22.03 -19.68 32.26
C TYR A 8 -20.88 -18.71 32.59
N ASN A 9 -19.79 -18.78 31.85
CA ASN A 9 -18.72 -17.78 31.88
C ASN A 9 -19.03 -16.64 30.90
N ALA A 10 -19.46 -15.49 31.44
CA ALA A 10 -19.78 -14.30 30.64
C ALA A 10 -18.56 -13.68 29.93
N TYR A 11 -17.34 -14.04 30.35
CA TYR A 11 -16.09 -13.49 29.84
C TYR A 11 -15.32 -14.45 28.92
N ASP A 12 -15.91 -15.60 28.58
CA ASP A 12 -15.38 -16.51 27.56
C ASP A 12 -15.60 -15.90 26.15
N PHE A 13 -14.70 -15.02 25.73
CA PHE A 13 -14.83 -14.31 24.46
C PHE A 13 -14.86 -15.26 23.26
N ALA A 14 -14.01 -16.29 23.25
CA ALA A 14 -13.90 -17.21 22.12
C ALA A 14 -15.22 -17.92 21.84
N ASN A 15 -15.80 -18.58 22.85
CA ASN A 15 -17.02 -19.37 22.66
C ASN A 15 -18.32 -18.55 22.71
N ARG A 16 -18.27 -17.28 23.12
CA ARG A 16 -19.48 -16.44 23.26
C ARG A 16 -19.60 -15.30 22.24
N ARG A 17 -18.50 -14.90 21.59
CA ARG A 17 -18.45 -13.74 20.69
C ARG A 17 -17.76 -14.02 19.36
N HIS A 18 -16.73 -14.86 19.35
CA HIS A 18 -15.93 -15.11 18.15
C HIS A 18 -16.42 -16.32 17.35
N ILE A 19 -16.61 -17.46 18.02
CA ILE A 19 -17.12 -18.69 17.41
C ILE A 19 -18.64 -18.55 17.29
N GLY A 20 -19.14 -18.68 16.06
CA GLY A 20 -20.57 -18.57 15.77
C GLY A 20 -21.40 -19.70 16.37
N PRO A 21 -21.10 -20.98 16.04
CA PRO A 21 -21.84 -22.12 16.58
C PRO A 21 -21.74 -22.23 18.11
N SER A 22 -22.90 -22.25 18.75
CA SER A 22 -23.07 -22.58 20.16
C SER A 22 -22.82 -24.08 20.42
N PRO A 23 -22.60 -24.49 21.69
CA PRO A 23 -22.45 -25.91 22.03
C PRO A 23 -23.58 -26.81 21.53
N SER A 24 -24.84 -26.37 21.62
CA SER A 24 -25.98 -27.15 21.11
C SER A 24 -25.99 -27.24 19.58
N GLU A 25 -25.66 -26.15 18.87
CA GLU A 25 -25.53 -26.19 17.40
C GLU A 25 -24.36 -27.09 16.98
N MET A 26 -23.25 -27.09 17.74
CA MET A 26 -22.14 -28.00 17.48
C MET A 26 -22.55 -29.47 17.64
N GLU A 27 -23.36 -29.82 18.64
CA GLU A 27 -23.90 -31.19 18.80
C GLU A 27 -24.75 -31.60 17.59
N GLU A 28 -25.64 -30.72 17.12
CA GLU A 28 -26.44 -30.96 15.91
C GLU A 28 -25.57 -31.14 14.67
N MET A 29 -24.54 -30.30 14.50
CA MET A 29 -23.59 -30.39 13.38
C MET A 29 -22.78 -31.69 13.42
N LEU A 30 -22.30 -32.11 14.60
CA LEU A 30 -21.54 -33.35 14.77
C LEU A 30 -22.39 -34.58 14.43
N ALA A 31 -23.68 -34.57 14.81
CA ALA A 31 -24.63 -35.62 14.45
C ALA A 31 -24.82 -35.74 12.93
N VAL A 32 -24.89 -34.62 12.21
CA VAL A 32 -24.96 -34.62 10.73
C VAL A 32 -23.69 -35.19 10.11
N VAL A 33 -22.52 -34.86 10.66
CA VAL A 33 -21.23 -35.37 10.19
C VAL A 33 -21.04 -36.86 10.55
N GLY A 34 -21.75 -37.36 11.56
CA GLY A 34 -21.70 -38.76 11.99
C GLY A 34 -20.59 -39.06 13.00
N VAL A 35 -20.19 -38.07 13.79
CA VAL A 35 -19.18 -38.19 14.86
C VAL A 35 -19.76 -37.78 16.20
N SER A 36 -19.21 -38.33 17.29
CA SER A 36 -19.71 -38.12 18.65
C SER A 36 -19.12 -36.92 19.38
N SER A 37 -18.00 -36.37 18.88
CA SER A 37 -17.31 -35.23 19.50
C SER A 37 -16.43 -34.46 18.52
N LEU A 38 -16.04 -33.25 18.91
CA LEU A 38 -15.04 -32.48 18.18
C LEU A 38 -13.67 -33.18 18.17
N ASP A 39 -13.30 -33.86 19.26
CA ASP A 39 -12.03 -34.61 19.32
C ASP A 39 -12.01 -35.74 18.29
N GLU A 40 -13.10 -36.50 18.18
CA GLU A 40 -13.23 -37.54 17.16
C GLU A 40 -13.14 -36.96 15.74
N LEU A 41 -13.82 -35.83 15.48
CA LEU A 41 -13.72 -35.14 14.20
C LEU A 41 -12.27 -34.78 13.86
N ILE A 42 -11.54 -34.23 14.83
CA ILE A 42 -10.14 -33.83 14.63
C ILE A 42 -9.23 -35.06 14.47
N ASP A 43 -9.45 -36.14 15.21
CA ASP A 43 -8.69 -37.40 15.09
C ASP A 43 -8.83 -38.03 13.70
N GLN A 44 -10.03 -37.94 13.10
CA GLN A 44 -10.28 -38.45 11.75
C GLN A 44 -9.79 -37.48 10.65
N THR A 45 -9.62 -36.20 10.96
CA THR A 45 -9.27 -35.15 9.97
C THR A 45 -7.76 -34.86 9.92
N VAL A 46 -7.10 -34.76 11.07
CA VAL A 46 -5.71 -34.31 11.18
C VAL A 46 -4.80 -35.50 11.46
N PRO A 47 -3.82 -35.81 10.58
CA PRO A 47 -2.91 -36.92 10.80
C PRO A 47 -2.18 -36.80 12.15
N PRO A 48 -2.19 -37.85 13.01
CA PRO A 48 -1.57 -37.79 14.33
C PRO A 48 -0.07 -37.46 14.30
N SER A 49 0.64 -37.84 13.24
CA SER A 49 2.09 -37.62 13.09
C SER A 49 2.49 -36.14 13.01
N ILE A 50 1.56 -35.25 12.67
CA ILE A 50 1.79 -33.80 12.61
C ILE A 50 1.00 -33.03 13.66
N ARG A 51 0.16 -33.71 14.46
CA ARG A 51 -0.65 -33.06 15.50
C ARG A 51 0.21 -32.73 16.71
N GLN A 52 -0.01 -31.54 17.26
CA GLN A 52 0.67 -31.10 18.47
C GLN A 52 0.27 -31.99 19.66
N ALA A 53 1.25 -32.65 20.28
CA ALA A 53 1.01 -33.57 21.40
C ALA A 53 0.72 -32.88 22.74
N ARG A 54 1.07 -31.59 22.89
CA ARG A 54 0.92 -30.83 24.14
C ARG A 54 0.14 -29.53 23.87
N PRO A 55 -0.84 -29.16 24.70
CA PRO A 55 -1.57 -27.90 24.53
C PRO A 55 -0.66 -26.67 24.58
N LEU A 56 -1.14 -25.56 24.00
CA LEU A 56 -0.55 -24.23 24.18
C LEU A 56 -0.87 -23.73 25.61
N THR A 57 0.08 -23.06 26.27
CA THR A 57 0.07 -22.88 27.74
C THR A 57 -0.10 -21.44 28.24
N TRP A 58 -0.73 -20.56 27.47
CA TRP A 58 -1.01 -19.19 27.91
C TRP A 58 -2.47 -19.02 28.34
N ALA A 59 -2.69 -18.28 29.43
CA ALA A 59 -4.03 -17.98 29.91
C ALA A 59 -4.74 -16.98 28.97
N PRO A 60 -6.04 -17.17 28.68
CA PRO A 60 -6.82 -16.19 27.94
C PRO A 60 -7.05 -14.92 28.78
N LEU A 61 -7.25 -13.80 28.11
CA LEU A 61 -7.75 -12.56 28.71
C LEU A 61 -9.19 -12.33 28.27
N ALA A 62 -10.03 -11.80 29.16
CA ALA A 62 -11.30 -11.23 28.75
C ALA A 62 -11.08 -10.01 27.85
N GLU A 63 -12.08 -9.68 27.02
CA GLU A 63 -11.98 -8.56 26.07
C GLU A 63 -11.60 -7.23 26.74
N HIS A 64 -12.24 -6.89 27.87
CA HIS A 64 -11.95 -5.67 28.60
C HIS A 64 -10.54 -5.65 29.22
N GLU A 65 -10.04 -6.81 29.68
CA GLU A 65 -8.68 -6.95 30.20
C GLU A 65 -7.65 -6.78 29.08
N LEU A 66 -7.92 -7.33 27.89
CA LEU A 66 -7.08 -7.13 26.71
C LEU A 66 -7.00 -5.64 26.33
N LEU A 67 -8.14 -4.93 26.29
CA LEU A 67 -8.16 -3.49 25.98
C LEU A 67 -7.38 -2.67 27.02
N ALA A 68 -7.55 -2.98 28.32
CA ALA A 68 -6.77 -2.35 29.38
C ALA A 68 -5.27 -2.61 29.20
N LYS A 69 -4.90 -3.86 28.91
CA LYS A 69 -3.51 -4.27 28.70
C LYS A 69 -2.89 -3.57 27.49
N MET A 70 -3.60 -3.48 26.37
CA MET A 70 -3.13 -2.79 25.18
C MET A 70 -2.96 -1.28 25.43
N LYS A 71 -3.83 -0.67 26.23
CA LYS A 71 -3.68 0.73 26.65
C LYS A 71 -2.43 0.95 27.51
N GLU A 72 -2.14 0.05 28.46
CA GLU A 72 -0.91 0.10 29.26
C GLU A 72 0.34 -0.03 28.40
N VAL A 73 0.34 -0.95 27.44
CA VAL A 73 1.47 -1.15 26.51
C VAL A 73 1.64 0.08 25.63
N GLY A 74 0.55 0.60 25.05
CA GLY A 74 0.56 1.79 24.21
C GLY A 74 1.04 3.05 24.95
N ALA A 75 0.73 3.19 26.23
CA ALA A 75 1.18 4.31 27.06
C ALA A 75 2.71 4.38 27.29
N LYS A 76 3.45 3.30 26.99
CA LYS A 76 4.92 3.29 27.03
C LYS A 76 5.55 4.02 25.85
N ASN A 77 4.81 4.20 24.76
CA ASN A 77 5.29 4.93 23.58
C ASN A 77 5.37 6.43 23.88
N LYS A 78 6.38 7.10 23.34
CA LYS A 78 6.52 8.56 23.39
C LYS A 78 6.14 9.15 22.05
N VAL A 79 5.06 9.90 22.00
CA VAL A 79 4.62 10.61 20.79
C VAL A 79 5.41 11.91 20.68
N MET A 80 6.24 12.01 19.64
CA MET A 80 7.09 13.17 19.35
C MET A 80 6.61 13.86 18.07
N THR A 81 6.94 15.14 17.93
CA THR A 81 6.86 15.82 16.62
C THR A 81 8.04 15.36 15.77
N SER A 82 7.82 14.31 14.98
CA SER A 82 8.86 13.75 14.10
C SER A 82 8.97 14.52 12.79
N LEU A 83 10.08 15.24 12.61
CA LEU A 83 10.46 15.90 11.35
C LEU A 83 11.55 15.12 10.59
N ILE A 84 11.58 13.79 10.77
CA ILE A 84 12.59 12.89 10.17
C ILE A 84 12.44 12.83 8.63
N GLY A 85 11.21 12.89 8.12
CA GLY A 85 10.91 12.74 6.70
C GLY A 85 11.13 11.30 6.23
N GLN A 86 11.93 11.13 5.18
CA GLN A 86 12.26 9.82 4.57
C GLN A 86 11.01 9.02 4.16
N GLY A 87 10.01 9.68 3.56
CA GLY A 87 8.79 9.04 3.04
C GLY A 87 7.64 8.95 4.05
N TYR A 88 7.84 9.37 5.30
CA TYR A 88 6.79 9.41 6.33
C TYR A 88 6.64 10.82 6.88
N HIS A 89 5.41 11.34 6.81
CA HIS A 89 5.12 12.72 7.16
C HIS A 89 3.88 12.78 8.06
N GLY A 90 3.96 13.59 9.11
CA GLY A 90 2.79 13.90 9.93
C GLY A 90 1.65 14.44 9.06
N THR A 91 0.44 13.93 9.28
CA THR A 91 -0.78 14.34 8.57
C THR A 91 -1.96 14.34 9.52
N VAL A 92 -3.02 15.03 9.13
CA VAL A 92 -4.29 15.06 9.86
C VAL A 92 -5.26 14.16 9.12
N THR A 93 -5.65 13.05 9.75
CA THR A 93 -6.78 12.24 9.27
C THR A 93 -8.08 12.99 9.57
N PRO A 94 -8.89 13.35 8.54
CA PRO A 94 -10.18 13.99 8.80
C PRO A 94 -11.06 13.09 9.68
N PRO A 95 -11.62 13.59 10.80
CA PRO A 95 -12.40 12.76 11.73
C PRO A 95 -13.58 12.03 11.07
N ALA A 96 -14.18 12.64 10.04
CA ALA A 96 -15.23 12.01 9.26
C ALA A 96 -14.74 10.75 8.51
N ILE A 97 -13.52 10.76 7.99
CA ILE A 97 -12.91 9.60 7.31
C ILE A 97 -12.48 8.56 8.35
N GLN A 98 -11.85 8.98 9.45
CA GLN A 98 -11.48 8.06 10.54
C GLN A 98 -12.70 7.27 11.04
N ARG A 99 -13.75 7.97 11.45
CA ARG A 99 -14.93 7.35 12.06
C ARG A 99 -15.74 6.51 11.07
N ASN A 100 -15.97 7.02 9.86
CA ASN A 100 -16.93 6.40 8.94
C ASN A 100 -16.30 5.44 7.93
N ILE A 101 -14.96 5.40 7.82
CA ILE A 101 -14.23 4.48 6.94
C ILE A 101 -13.32 3.56 7.77
N LEU A 102 -12.33 4.11 8.49
CA LEU A 102 -11.33 3.29 9.19
C LEU A 102 -11.95 2.50 10.36
N GLU A 103 -12.84 3.13 11.12
CA GLU A 103 -13.51 2.55 12.29
C GLU A 103 -14.89 1.95 11.94
N ASN A 104 -15.18 1.76 10.65
CA ASN A 104 -16.47 1.24 10.17
C ASN A 104 -16.33 -0.18 9.58
N PRO A 105 -16.90 -1.22 10.21
CA PRO A 105 -16.79 -2.59 9.73
C PRO A 105 -17.37 -2.82 8.33
N ALA A 106 -18.32 -1.98 7.87
CA ALA A 106 -18.82 -2.07 6.50
C ALA A 106 -17.74 -1.83 5.43
N TRP A 107 -16.65 -1.12 5.78
CA TRP A 107 -15.54 -0.83 4.89
C TRP A 107 -14.34 -1.76 5.05
N TYR A 108 -14.06 -2.26 6.26
CA TYR A 108 -12.84 -3.05 6.52
C TYR A 108 -13.06 -4.57 6.62
N THR A 109 -14.29 -5.07 6.68
CA THR A 109 -14.55 -6.53 6.81
C THR A 109 -14.61 -7.25 5.47
N ALA A 110 -15.02 -6.56 4.41
CA ALA A 110 -15.05 -7.14 3.06
C ALA A 110 -13.62 -7.35 2.53
N TYR A 111 -13.46 -8.37 1.67
CA TYR A 111 -12.19 -8.66 1.02
C TYR A 111 -12.15 -8.13 -0.43
N THR A 112 -11.20 -8.64 -1.22
CA THR A 112 -11.03 -8.30 -2.64
C THR A 112 -12.38 -8.29 -3.38
N PRO A 113 -12.67 -7.28 -4.22
CA PRO A 113 -13.92 -7.18 -4.98
C PRO A 113 -13.98 -8.17 -6.16
N TYR A 114 -13.94 -9.47 -5.88
CA TYR A 114 -14.07 -10.54 -6.88
C TYR A 114 -15.48 -10.63 -7.47
N GLN A 115 -16.49 -10.29 -6.67
CA GLN A 115 -17.90 -10.20 -7.08
C GLN A 115 -18.26 -8.71 -7.28
N PRO A 116 -18.08 -8.14 -8.49
CA PRO A 116 -18.17 -6.71 -8.71
C PRO A 116 -19.55 -6.12 -8.42
N GLU A 117 -20.63 -6.86 -8.67
CA GLU A 117 -22.02 -6.43 -8.54
C GLU A 117 -22.36 -6.00 -7.10
N ILE A 118 -21.75 -6.66 -6.11
CA ILE A 118 -21.89 -6.34 -4.67
C ILE A 118 -20.67 -5.62 -4.10
N ALA A 119 -19.88 -4.97 -4.98
CA ALA A 119 -18.63 -4.32 -4.61
C ALA A 119 -18.42 -2.93 -5.23
N GLN A 120 -19.44 -2.38 -5.88
CA GLN A 120 -19.33 -1.12 -6.63
C GLN A 120 -18.79 0.04 -5.78
N GLY A 121 -19.23 0.19 -4.52
CA GLY A 121 -18.77 1.30 -3.67
C GLY A 121 -17.25 1.34 -3.44
N ARG A 122 -16.63 0.20 -3.10
CA ARG A 122 -15.16 0.14 -2.93
C ARG A 122 -14.41 0.14 -4.26
N LEU A 123 -15.00 -0.39 -5.33
CA LEU A 123 -14.43 -0.28 -6.68
C LEU A 123 -14.38 1.16 -7.15
N GLU A 124 -15.44 1.94 -6.91
CA GLU A 124 -15.49 3.36 -7.23
C GLU A 124 -14.47 4.16 -6.42
N ALA A 125 -14.35 3.92 -5.11
CA ALA A 125 -13.34 4.57 -4.29
C ALA A 125 -11.89 4.26 -4.74
N LEU A 126 -11.63 3.02 -5.19
CA LEU A 126 -10.35 2.65 -5.79
C LEU A 126 -10.15 3.26 -7.18
N LEU A 127 -11.21 3.48 -7.95
CA LEU A 127 -11.13 4.23 -9.20
C LEU A 127 -10.79 5.71 -8.91
N ASN A 128 -11.40 6.32 -7.89
CA ASN A 128 -11.06 7.67 -7.43
C ASN A 128 -9.58 7.77 -7.02
N TYR A 129 -9.06 6.76 -6.30
CA TYR A 129 -7.64 6.66 -5.99
C TYR A 129 -6.78 6.64 -7.25
N GLN A 130 -7.12 5.80 -8.23
CA GLN A 130 -6.37 5.72 -9.49
C GLN A 130 -6.39 7.05 -10.24
N THR A 131 -7.55 7.69 -10.36
CA THR A 131 -7.71 9.00 -11.00
C THR A 131 -6.87 10.06 -10.29
N MET A 132 -6.96 10.16 -8.97
CA MET A 132 -6.15 11.09 -8.17
C MET A 132 -4.64 10.90 -8.42
N VAL A 133 -4.16 9.66 -8.47
CA VAL A 133 -2.75 9.37 -8.76
C VAL A 133 -2.41 9.78 -10.21
N CYS A 134 -3.23 9.43 -11.19
CA CYS A 134 -3.01 9.83 -12.59
C CYS A 134 -2.92 11.35 -12.74
N ASP A 135 -3.88 12.09 -12.18
CA ASP A 135 -3.96 13.54 -12.27
C ASP A 135 -2.73 14.23 -11.64
N LEU A 136 -2.29 13.77 -10.46
CA LEU A 136 -1.14 14.36 -9.77
C LEU A 136 0.20 13.97 -10.40
N THR A 137 0.31 12.77 -10.97
CA THR A 137 1.56 12.29 -11.57
C THR A 137 1.69 12.66 -13.05
N GLY A 138 0.59 13.03 -13.71
CA GLY A 138 0.53 13.27 -15.15
C GLY A 138 0.69 12.01 -16.00
N LEU A 139 0.41 10.83 -15.44
CA LEU A 139 0.55 9.54 -16.13
C LEU A 139 -0.81 8.89 -16.41
N ASP A 140 -0.85 8.03 -17.43
CA ASP A 140 -2.11 7.57 -18.04
C ASP A 140 -2.89 6.57 -17.17
N VAL A 141 -2.19 5.64 -16.50
CA VAL A 141 -2.82 4.53 -15.76
C VAL A 141 -2.16 4.33 -14.41
N ALA A 142 -2.96 4.23 -13.35
CA ALA A 142 -2.52 3.85 -12.01
C ALA A 142 -3.17 2.53 -11.56
N ASN A 143 -2.49 1.81 -10.66
CA ASN A 143 -3.06 0.62 -10.02
C ASN A 143 -3.86 0.96 -8.74
N ALA A 144 -4.59 -0.04 -8.24
CA ALA A 144 -5.35 0.02 -7.00
C ALA A 144 -4.49 -0.31 -5.76
N SER A 145 -3.32 0.34 -5.68
CA SER A 145 -2.28 0.26 -4.65
C SER A 145 -1.26 -0.89 -4.72
N LEU A 146 -0.11 -0.64 -4.09
CA LEU A 146 0.93 -1.58 -3.68
C LEU A 146 1.17 -1.49 -2.16
N LEU A 147 2.17 -2.22 -1.66
CA LEU A 147 2.40 -2.45 -0.22
C LEU A 147 3.01 -1.25 0.50
N ASP A 148 4.07 -0.67 -0.06
CA ASP A 148 4.80 0.50 0.43
C ASP A 148 5.65 1.10 -0.71
N GLU A 149 6.24 2.27 -0.51
CA GLU A 149 7.03 2.95 -1.55
C GLU A 149 8.24 2.13 -2.01
N ALA A 150 8.93 1.48 -1.07
CA ALA A 150 10.15 0.75 -1.34
C ALA A 150 9.90 -0.49 -2.22
N THR A 151 8.82 -1.21 -1.94
CA THR A 151 8.36 -2.32 -2.76
C THR A 151 7.78 -1.85 -4.09
N ALA A 152 7.08 -0.72 -4.14
CA ALA A 152 6.62 -0.12 -5.40
C ALA A 152 7.78 0.25 -6.32
N ALA A 153 8.87 0.81 -5.77
CA ALA A 153 10.07 1.12 -6.52
C ALA A 153 10.78 -0.14 -7.06
N ALA A 154 10.85 -1.20 -6.26
CA ALA A 154 11.40 -2.48 -6.72
C ALA A 154 10.52 -3.14 -7.80
N GLU A 155 9.19 -3.05 -7.68
CA GLU A 155 8.27 -3.49 -8.72
C GLU A 155 8.48 -2.68 -10.00
N ALA A 156 8.69 -1.37 -9.90
CA ALA A 156 8.99 -0.50 -11.04
C ALA A 156 10.30 -0.91 -11.75
N MET A 157 11.35 -1.29 -11.00
CA MET A 157 12.59 -1.83 -11.58
C MET A 157 12.32 -3.10 -12.39
N THR A 158 11.62 -4.09 -11.82
CA THR A 158 11.35 -5.34 -12.56
C THR A 158 10.40 -5.12 -13.75
N MET A 159 9.48 -4.17 -13.63
CA MET A 159 8.61 -3.75 -14.72
C MET A 159 9.42 -3.09 -15.84
N ALA A 160 10.34 -2.19 -15.50
CA ALA A 160 11.25 -1.54 -16.44
C ALA A 160 12.08 -2.57 -17.21
N GLU A 161 12.64 -3.58 -16.54
CA GLU A 161 13.37 -4.67 -17.20
C GLU A 161 12.52 -5.37 -18.27
N ARG A 162 11.23 -5.61 -17.99
CA ARG A 162 10.31 -6.27 -18.93
C ARG A 162 9.91 -5.40 -20.12
N VAL A 163 9.89 -4.07 -19.98
CA VAL A 163 9.40 -3.15 -21.03
C VAL A 163 10.50 -2.37 -21.75
N ALA A 164 11.71 -2.30 -21.19
CA ALA A 164 12.83 -1.58 -21.78
C ALA A 164 13.21 -2.17 -23.15
N LYS A 165 13.61 -1.28 -24.08
CA LYS A 165 14.18 -1.68 -25.37
C LYS A 165 15.71 -1.81 -25.32
N SER A 166 16.33 -1.15 -24.34
CA SER A 166 17.76 -1.28 -24.03
C SER A 166 18.15 -2.74 -23.79
N LYS A 167 19.38 -3.09 -24.17
CA LYS A 167 19.98 -4.43 -23.94
C LYS A 167 20.91 -4.47 -22.73
N ALA A 168 21.06 -3.35 -22.05
CA ALA A 168 21.80 -3.26 -20.81
C ALA A 168 21.17 -4.14 -19.72
N LYS A 169 21.98 -4.57 -18.76
CA LYS A 169 21.55 -5.42 -17.64
C LYS A 169 21.56 -4.71 -16.29
N ALA A 170 22.14 -3.51 -16.24
CA ALA A 170 22.20 -2.74 -15.02
C ALA A 170 20.99 -1.80 -14.88
N PHE A 171 20.66 -1.50 -13.63
CA PHE A 171 19.64 -0.55 -13.25
C PHE A 171 20.29 0.55 -12.41
N PHE A 172 20.02 1.81 -12.74
CA PHE A 172 20.55 2.94 -12.00
C PHE A 172 19.64 3.32 -10.84
N VAL A 173 20.23 3.55 -9.67
CA VAL A 173 19.54 4.08 -8.49
C VAL A 173 20.22 5.38 -8.09
N ASP A 174 19.51 6.51 -8.18
CA ASP A 174 20.05 7.75 -7.64
C ASP A 174 20.22 7.62 -6.13
N ARG A 175 21.44 7.87 -5.63
CA ARG A 175 21.78 7.81 -4.20
C ARG A 175 20.95 8.76 -3.32
N PHE A 176 20.24 9.72 -3.93
CA PHE A 176 19.33 10.61 -3.22
C PHE A 176 17.90 10.08 -3.06
N CYS A 177 17.61 8.84 -3.50
CA CYS A 177 16.41 8.12 -3.08
C CYS A 177 16.43 7.83 -1.57
N HIS A 178 15.27 7.49 -1.00
CA HIS A 178 15.23 7.11 0.42
C HIS A 178 16.05 5.84 0.68
N PRO A 179 16.81 5.76 1.79
CA PRO A 179 17.73 4.65 2.05
C PRO A 179 17.02 3.29 2.12
N GLN A 180 15.81 3.23 2.67
CA GLN A 180 15.00 2.01 2.68
C GLN A 180 14.51 1.61 1.27
N THR A 181 14.24 2.58 0.39
CA THR A 181 13.87 2.33 -1.01
C THR A 181 15.03 1.70 -1.75
N ILE A 182 16.23 2.27 -1.61
CA ILE A 182 17.48 1.72 -2.16
C ILE A 182 17.71 0.29 -1.65
N ALA A 183 17.57 0.06 -0.35
CA ALA A 183 17.78 -1.25 0.26
C ALA A 183 16.84 -2.33 -0.32
N VAL A 184 15.55 -2.04 -0.47
CA VAL A 184 14.58 -2.99 -1.02
C VAL A 184 14.82 -3.24 -2.51
N ILE A 185 15.20 -2.21 -3.29
CA ILE A 185 15.61 -2.39 -4.69
C ILE A 185 16.78 -3.37 -4.79
N ARG A 186 17.85 -3.15 -4.01
CA ARG A 186 19.03 -4.04 -3.96
C ARG A 186 18.64 -5.48 -3.61
N THR A 187 17.81 -5.65 -2.57
CA THR A 187 17.34 -6.97 -2.14
C THR A 187 16.54 -7.68 -3.23
N ARG A 188 15.70 -6.96 -3.98
CA ARG A 188 14.88 -7.53 -5.06
C ARG A 188 15.69 -7.80 -6.33
N ALA A 189 16.74 -7.03 -6.58
CA ALA A 189 17.65 -7.21 -7.71
C ALA A 189 18.53 -8.46 -7.58
N LEU A 190 19.00 -8.74 -6.36
CA LEU A 190 19.94 -9.84 -6.07
C LEU A 190 19.51 -11.22 -6.62
N PRO A 191 18.30 -11.75 -6.32
CA PRO A 191 17.89 -13.07 -6.83
C PRO A 191 17.58 -13.08 -8.33
N LEU A 192 17.42 -11.91 -8.96
CA LEU A 192 17.17 -11.76 -10.40
C LEU A 192 18.47 -11.59 -11.20
N GLY A 193 19.60 -11.40 -10.53
CA GLY A 193 20.88 -11.11 -11.19
C GLY A 193 20.93 -9.74 -11.86
N ILE A 194 20.09 -8.80 -11.40
CA ILE A 194 20.09 -7.41 -11.87
C ILE A 194 21.26 -6.66 -11.20
N GLU A 195 22.14 -6.08 -12.01
CA GLU A 195 23.23 -5.23 -11.52
C GLU A 195 22.68 -3.87 -11.09
N ILE A 196 23.01 -3.41 -9.88
CA ILE A 196 22.62 -2.09 -9.38
C ILE A 196 23.80 -1.14 -9.47
N ILE A 197 23.64 -0.06 -10.22
CA ILE A 197 24.56 1.09 -10.23
C ILE A 197 23.94 2.17 -9.35
N GLU A 198 24.48 2.33 -8.14
CA GLU A 198 24.09 3.40 -7.23
C GLU A 198 25.12 4.52 -7.26
N ASP A 199 24.71 5.68 -7.73
CA ASP A 199 25.58 6.85 -7.77
C ASP A 199 24.75 8.14 -7.81
N ASP A 200 25.44 9.27 -7.88
CA ASP A 200 24.85 10.56 -8.22
C ASP A 200 24.37 10.57 -9.67
N VAL A 201 23.17 11.10 -9.91
CA VAL A 201 22.58 11.21 -11.27
C VAL A 201 23.49 11.94 -12.28
N ARG A 202 24.45 12.77 -11.84
CA ARG A 202 25.44 13.40 -12.72
C ARG A 202 26.37 12.39 -13.40
N ASN A 203 26.59 11.24 -12.79
CA ASN A 203 27.45 10.15 -13.29
C ASN A 203 26.67 9.09 -14.08
N LEU A 204 25.36 9.26 -14.24
CA LEU A 204 24.53 8.34 -15.03
C LEU A 204 25.03 8.28 -16.48
N ASP A 205 25.45 7.08 -16.90
CA ASP A 205 25.67 6.71 -18.29
C ASP A 205 24.43 5.95 -18.81
N PRO A 206 23.55 6.60 -19.62
CA PRO A 206 22.33 5.98 -20.09
C PRO A 206 22.57 4.66 -20.85
N ALA A 207 23.68 4.55 -21.59
CA ALA A 207 23.94 3.40 -22.44
C ALA A 207 24.21 2.10 -21.65
N LYS A 208 24.51 2.22 -20.35
CA LYS A 208 24.81 1.08 -19.48
C LYS A 208 23.62 0.54 -18.71
N VAL A 209 22.43 1.17 -18.83
CA VAL A 209 21.28 0.80 -18.00
C VAL A 209 20.02 0.53 -18.81
N PHE A 210 19.17 -0.36 -18.30
CA PHE A 210 17.83 -0.58 -18.88
C PHE A 210 16.78 0.34 -18.26
N GLY A 211 17.08 0.91 -17.10
CA GLY A 211 16.24 1.92 -16.45
C GLY A 211 16.97 2.61 -15.32
N ALA A 212 16.37 3.71 -14.86
CA ALA A 212 16.86 4.49 -13.75
C ALA A 212 15.71 4.97 -12.86
N ILE A 213 15.95 5.04 -11.56
CA ILE A 213 15.03 5.67 -10.60
C ILE A 213 15.63 6.92 -9.96
N PHE A 214 14.80 7.96 -9.87
CA PHE A 214 15.09 9.23 -9.20
C PHE A 214 14.03 9.53 -8.15
N GLN A 215 14.40 10.29 -7.11
CA GLN A 215 13.45 10.75 -6.08
C GLN A 215 13.16 12.25 -6.22
N TYR A 216 11.88 12.61 -6.25
CA TYR A 216 11.40 13.97 -6.52
C TYR A 216 10.24 14.39 -5.60
N PRO A 217 10.44 15.27 -4.61
CA PRO A 217 11.73 15.79 -4.13
C PRO A 217 12.64 14.68 -3.57
N SER A 218 13.93 14.94 -3.50
CA SER A 218 14.90 13.96 -3.02
C SER A 218 14.79 13.69 -1.51
N SER A 219 15.50 12.67 -1.01
CA SER A 219 15.53 12.35 0.43
C SER A 219 16.07 13.48 1.31
N TYR A 220 16.77 14.46 0.73
CA TYR A 220 17.26 15.66 1.41
C TYR A 220 16.43 16.92 1.10
N GLY A 221 15.34 16.77 0.34
CA GLY A 221 14.43 17.86 -0.03
C GLY A 221 14.82 18.64 -1.27
N HIS A 222 15.82 18.19 -2.05
CA HIS A 222 16.19 18.86 -3.29
C HIS A 222 15.10 18.68 -4.36
N VAL A 223 14.80 19.74 -5.10
CA VAL A 223 13.90 19.73 -6.25
C VAL A 223 14.73 19.93 -7.50
N VAL A 224 14.76 18.91 -8.37
CA VAL A 224 15.57 18.87 -9.60
C VAL A 224 14.66 18.56 -10.77
N ASP A 225 14.82 19.29 -11.89
CA ASP A 225 14.15 18.94 -13.15
C ASP A 225 14.93 17.83 -13.87
N PHE A 226 14.32 16.66 -14.01
CA PHE A 226 14.92 15.49 -14.64
C PHE A 226 14.63 15.38 -16.14
N THR A 227 13.92 16.33 -16.77
CA THR A 227 13.47 16.26 -18.18
C THR A 227 14.60 15.86 -19.14
N GLN A 228 15.78 16.50 -19.02
CA GLN A 228 16.92 16.20 -19.90
C GLN A 228 17.54 14.82 -19.63
N ARG A 229 17.56 14.37 -18.38
CA ARG A 229 18.07 13.04 -18.01
C ARG A 229 17.14 11.94 -18.50
N ILE A 230 15.83 12.16 -18.40
CA ILE A 230 14.81 11.26 -18.92
C ILE A 230 14.94 11.16 -20.44
N ALA A 231 15.06 12.29 -21.15
CA ALA A 231 15.29 12.29 -22.59
C ALA A 231 16.54 11.48 -23.00
N SER A 232 17.64 11.57 -22.23
CA SER A 232 18.85 10.77 -22.51
C SER A 232 18.67 9.26 -22.28
N LEU A 233 17.84 8.85 -21.33
CA LEU A 233 17.49 7.43 -21.12
C LEU A 233 16.63 6.91 -22.28
N HIS A 234 15.67 7.71 -22.74
CA HIS A 234 14.82 7.34 -23.86
C HIS A 234 15.58 7.20 -25.17
N ALA A 235 16.62 8.02 -25.40
CA ALA A 235 17.48 7.92 -26.59
C ALA A 235 18.15 6.55 -26.77
N VAL A 236 18.34 5.81 -25.67
CA VAL A 236 18.91 4.45 -25.67
C VAL A 236 17.87 3.37 -25.36
N GLY A 237 16.58 3.73 -25.31
CA GLY A 237 15.48 2.82 -25.04
C GLY A 237 15.39 2.31 -23.60
N ALA A 238 16.00 3.02 -22.64
CA ALA A 238 15.87 2.77 -21.21
C ALA A 238 14.60 3.42 -20.63
N ILE A 239 14.19 2.99 -19.44
CA ILE A 239 12.97 3.43 -18.74
C ILE A 239 13.29 4.40 -17.61
N ALA A 240 12.56 5.50 -17.51
CA ALA A 240 12.69 6.47 -16.44
C ALA A 240 11.59 6.28 -15.37
N ILE A 241 12.02 6.11 -14.12
CA ILE A 241 11.14 5.94 -12.96
C ILE A 241 11.34 7.12 -12.01
N MET A 242 10.25 7.63 -11.45
CA MET A 242 10.27 8.67 -10.43
C MET A 242 9.56 8.23 -9.16
N ALA A 243 10.29 8.12 -8.04
CA ALA A 243 9.71 8.08 -6.71
C ALA A 243 9.34 9.50 -6.27
N THR A 244 8.10 9.74 -5.82
CA THR A 244 7.60 11.10 -5.60
C THR A 244 6.55 11.19 -4.49
N ASP A 245 6.18 12.42 -4.14
CA ASP A 245 5.26 12.76 -3.05
C ASP A 245 4.02 13.47 -3.62
N LEU A 246 2.84 12.87 -3.42
CA LEU A 246 1.58 13.39 -3.98
C LEU A 246 1.23 14.81 -3.51
N LEU A 247 1.61 15.21 -2.29
CA LEU A 247 1.35 16.57 -1.80
C LEU A 247 2.32 17.57 -2.43
N ALA A 248 3.58 17.18 -2.63
CA ALA A 248 4.55 18.02 -3.33
C ALA A 248 4.10 18.29 -4.77
N LEU A 249 3.50 17.30 -5.44
CA LEU A 249 2.97 17.40 -6.79
C LEU A 249 1.75 18.33 -6.92
N CYS A 250 1.16 18.78 -5.82
CA CYS A 250 0.17 19.87 -5.88
C CYS A 250 0.79 21.23 -6.27
N LEU A 251 2.13 21.37 -6.20
CA LEU A 251 2.86 22.61 -6.50
C LEU A 251 3.95 22.44 -7.57
N LEU A 252 4.47 21.22 -7.70
CA LEU A 252 5.62 20.92 -8.54
C LEU A 252 5.21 20.40 -9.91
N LYS A 253 6.09 20.59 -10.90
CA LYS A 253 5.95 19.98 -12.23
C LYS A 253 5.89 18.46 -12.07
N GLU A 254 4.89 17.85 -12.68
CA GLU A 254 4.59 16.44 -12.50
C GLU A 254 5.54 15.51 -13.30
N PRO A 255 5.75 14.26 -12.84
CA PRO A 255 6.57 13.27 -13.53
C PRO A 255 6.25 13.09 -15.02
N GLY A 256 4.96 13.05 -15.37
CA GLY A 256 4.49 12.92 -16.75
C GLY A 256 4.95 14.06 -17.65
N ALA A 257 4.89 15.31 -17.16
CA ALA A 257 5.39 16.48 -17.89
C ALA A 257 6.93 16.53 -18.00
N MET A 258 7.65 15.81 -17.15
CA MET A 258 9.10 15.59 -17.31
C MET A 258 9.41 14.38 -18.22
N GLY A 259 8.40 13.63 -18.64
CA GLY A 259 8.50 12.50 -19.54
C GLY A 259 8.69 11.15 -18.86
N ALA A 260 8.60 11.05 -17.53
CA ALA A 260 8.77 9.78 -16.81
C ALA A 260 7.84 8.68 -17.35
N ASP A 261 8.28 7.43 -17.33
CA ASP A 261 7.48 6.30 -17.80
C ASP A 261 6.66 5.67 -16.68
N ILE A 262 7.19 5.75 -15.46
CA ILE A 262 6.62 5.20 -14.22
C ILE A 262 6.80 6.20 -13.08
N ALA A 263 5.76 6.44 -12.30
CA ALA A 263 5.83 7.18 -11.03
C ALA A 263 5.36 6.27 -9.88
N VAL A 264 6.09 6.30 -8.77
CA VAL A 264 5.79 5.53 -7.55
C VAL A 264 5.91 6.41 -6.32
N GLY A 265 5.33 5.98 -5.20
CA GLY A 265 5.47 6.68 -3.93
C GLY A 265 4.44 6.22 -2.91
N SER A 266 4.39 6.89 -1.77
CA SER A 266 3.39 6.65 -0.73
C SER A 266 2.23 7.66 -0.79
N ALA A 267 1.00 7.17 -0.64
CA ALA A 267 -0.16 8.02 -0.42
C ALA A 267 -0.41 8.33 1.08
N GLN A 268 0.52 7.96 1.98
CA GLN A 268 0.36 8.06 3.43
C GLN A 268 -0.10 9.45 3.90
N ARG A 269 0.57 10.51 3.44
CA ARG A 269 0.32 11.87 3.93
C ARG A 269 -1.01 12.45 3.47
N PHE A 270 -1.76 11.75 2.61
CA PHE A 270 -3.16 12.03 2.32
C PHE A 270 -4.06 11.39 3.38
N GLY A 271 -3.94 11.89 4.61
CA GLY A 271 -4.85 11.58 5.70
C GLY A 271 -4.72 10.19 6.34
N VAL A 272 -3.65 9.43 6.09
CA VAL A 272 -3.42 8.13 6.76
C VAL A 272 -2.39 8.29 7.89
N PRO A 273 -2.65 7.81 9.12
CA PRO A 273 -1.70 7.93 10.23
C PRO A 273 -0.33 7.28 9.92
N MET A 274 0.77 7.81 10.48
CA MET A 274 2.12 7.26 10.25
C MET A 274 2.25 5.78 10.67
N GLY A 275 1.44 5.32 11.64
CA GLY A 275 1.30 3.90 11.96
C GLY A 275 2.58 3.17 12.38
N TYR A 276 3.62 3.90 12.78
CA TYR A 276 4.96 3.37 13.04
C TYR A 276 5.51 2.49 11.88
N GLY A 277 5.17 2.86 10.64
CA GLY A 277 5.58 2.19 9.41
C GLY A 277 4.43 1.80 8.48
N GLY A 278 3.19 1.69 8.97
CA GLY A 278 2.06 1.33 8.12
C GLY A 278 0.78 0.95 8.87
N PRO A 279 -0.25 0.50 8.15
CA PRO A 279 -0.29 0.29 6.70
C PRO A 279 -0.50 1.59 5.90
N HIS A 280 0.10 1.70 4.71
CA HIS A 280 -0.09 2.81 3.77
C HIS A 280 -0.21 2.30 2.34
N ALA A 281 -1.12 2.86 1.55
CA ALA A 281 -1.18 2.53 0.13
C ALA A 281 -0.06 3.22 -0.64
N ALA A 282 0.84 2.43 -1.21
CA ALA A 282 1.75 2.94 -2.23
C ALA A 282 1.05 3.02 -3.59
N PHE A 283 1.38 4.04 -4.37
CA PHE A 283 0.89 4.19 -5.72
C PHE A 283 1.94 3.74 -6.74
N MET A 284 1.45 3.27 -7.89
CA MET A 284 2.23 3.17 -9.11
C MET A 284 1.37 3.64 -10.28
N ALA A 285 1.87 4.63 -11.02
CA ALA A 285 1.29 5.09 -12.27
C ALA A 285 2.28 4.94 -13.42
N VAL A 286 1.79 4.67 -14.63
CA VAL A 286 2.58 4.37 -15.81
C VAL A 286 1.93 4.94 -17.08
N LYS A 287 2.73 5.10 -18.15
CA LYS A 287 2.20 5.35 -19.50
C LYS A 287 1.32 4.20 -19.99
N ASP A 288 0.28 4.49 -20.77
CA ASP A 288 -0.73 3.52 -21.21
C ASP A 288 -0.11 2.29 -21.90
N ALA A 289 0.95 2.52 -22.69
CA ALA A 289 1.72 1.49 -23.38
C ALA A 289 2.26 0.38 -22.45
N HIS A 290 2.44 0.67 -21.16
CA HIS A 290 3.01 -0.26 -20.18
C HIS A 290 1.97 -0.91 -19.26
N LYS A 291 0.68 -0.56 -19.34
CA LYS A 291 -0.38 -1.06 -18.43
C LYS A 291 -0.49 -2.59 -18.36
N ARG A 292 -0.11 -3.30 -19.44
CA ARG A 292 -0.12 -4.77 -19.48
C ARG A 292 0.96 -5.42 -18.60
N GLN A 293 1.97 -4.66 -18.18
CA GLN A 293 3.06 -5.13 -17.31
C GLN A 293 2.96 -4.62 -15.87
N MET A 294 1.93 -3.80 -15.58
CA MET A 294 1.70 -3.22 -14.27
C MET A 294 1.45 -4.32 -13.21
N PRO A 295 2.05 -4.21 -12.02
CA PRO A 295 1.79 -5.09 -10.88
C PRO A 295 0.46 -4.74 -10.19
N GLY A 296 -0.16 -5.75 -9.57
CA GLY A 296 -1.36 -5.56 -8.77
C GLY A 296 -2.63 -5.30 -9.58
N ARG A 297 -3.69 -4.94 -8.85
CA ARG A 297 -5.06 -4.79 -9.35
C ARG A 297 -5.25 -3.45 -10.04
N ILE A 298 -6.13 -3.40 -11.03
CA ILE A 298 -6.55 -2.15 -11.70
C ILE A 298 -8.07 -2.19 -11.81
N VAL A 299 -8.76 -1.20 -11.25
CA VAL A 299 -10.18 -0.99 -11.47
C VAL A 299 -10.37 -0.36 -12.85
N GLY A 300 -11.30 -0.92 -13.62
CA GLY A 300 -11.71 -0.40 -14.92
C GLY A 300 -13.22 -0.17 -14.97
N VAL A 301 -13.61 0.80 -15.80
CA VAL A 301 -15.01 1.04 -16.16
C VAL A 301 -15.43 0.01 -17.22
N SER A 302 -16.64 -0.52 -17.07
CA SER A 302 -17.29 -1.48 -17.96
C SER A 302 -18.78 -1.13 -18.06
N ILE A 303 -19.52 -1.98 -18.76
CA ILE A 303 -20.98 -1.97 -18.79
C ILE A 303 -21.55 -3.23 -18.12
N ASP A 304 -22.72 -3.12 -17.50
CA ASP A 304 -23.50 -4.25 -16.99
C ASP A 304 -24.43 -4.84 -18.08
N ALA A 305 -25.24 -5.84 -17.71
CA ALA A 305 -26.18 -6.51 -18.62
C ALA A 305 -27.34 -5.61 -19.09
N GLN A 306 -27.61 -4.50 -18.41
CA GLN A 306 -28.62 -3.51 -18.77
C GLN A 306 -28.01 -2.33 -19.56
N GLY A 307 -26.70 -2.36 -19.83
CA GLY A 307 -25.98 -1.28 -20.50
C GLY A 307 -25.59 -0.12 -19.58
N GLY A 308 -25.78 -0.25 -18.27
CA GLY A 308 -25.37 0.71 -17.26
C GLY A 308 -23.87 0.73 -17.05
N LYS A 309 -23.31 1.90 -16.71
CA LYS A 309 -21.89 2.03 -16.34
C LYS A 309 -21.63 1.30 -15.01
N ALA A 310 -20.65 0.40 -15.01
CA ALA A 310 -20.26 -0.37 -13.83
C ALA A 310 -18.74 -0.50 -13.72
N TYR A 311 -18.23 -0.82 -12.53
CA TYR A 311 -16.81 -0.98 -12.25
C TYR A 311 -16.45 -2.44 -12.02
N ARG A 312 -15.24 -2.84 -12.42
CA ARG A 312 -14.69 -4.18 -12.11
C ARG A 312 -13.17 -4.17 -12.08
N LEU A 313 -12.58 -5.22 -11.52
CA LEU A 313 -11.16 -5.49 -11.73
C LEU A 313 -10.90 -5.84 -13.20
N SER A 314 -9.88 -5.21 -13.78
CA SER A 314 -9.54 -5.26 -15.20
C SER A 314 -8.14 -5.83 -15.44
N LEU A 315 -7.92 -6.39 -16.63
CA LEU A 315 -6.65 -7.01 -17.03
C LEU A 315 -6.12 -8.04 -16.01
N GLN A 316 -7.04 -8.80 -15.37
CA GLN A 316 -6.72 -9.71 -14.28
C GLN A 316 -5.78 -10.86 -14.70
N THR A 317 -5.64 -11.13 -16.00
CA THR A 317 -4.67 -12.10 -16.51
C THR A 317 -3.23 -11.73 -16.16
N ARG A 318 -2.92 -10.51 -15.71
CA ARG A 318 -1.60 -10.14 -15.19
C ARG A 318 -1.29 -10.76 -13.82
N GLU A 319 -2.31 -11.08 -13.05
CA GLU A 319 -2.21 -11.38 -11.62
C GLU A 319 -1.92 -12.87 -11.33
N GLN A 320 -1.36 -13.13 -10.14
CA GLN A 320 -0.88 -14.44 -9.71
C GLN A 320 -1.96 -15.55 -9.75
N HIS A 321 -3.23 -15.23 -9.51
CA HIS A 321 -4.29 -16.23 -9.47
C HIS A 321 -4.65 -16.80 -10.86
N ILE A 322 -4.20 -16.13 -11.94
CA ILE A 322 -4.36 -16.60 -13.33
C ILE A 322 -3.01 -17.05 -13.89
N ARG A 323 -1.97 -16.21 -13.80
CA ARG A 323 -0.68 -16.48 -14.46
C ARG A 323 0.38 -17.11 -13.59
N ARG A 324 0.15 -17.25 -12.27
CA ARG A 324 1.07 -17.89 -11.32
C ARG A 324 2.50 -17.34 -11.46
N GLU A 325 3.48 -18.18 -11.76
CA GLU A 325 4.88 -17.79 -11.96
C GLU A 325 5.12 -16.84 -13.15
N LYS A 326 4.18 -16.74 -14.09
CA LYS A 326 4.22 -15.81 -15.24
C LYS A 326 3.48 -14.50 -14.97
N ALA A 327 2.99 -14.28 -13.75
CA ALA A 327 2.34 -13.04 -13.37
C ALA A 327 3.33 -11.86 -13.38
N THR A 328 2.81 -10.64 -13.40
CA THR A 328 3.65 -9.43 -13.38
C THR A 328 4.27 -9.16 -12.01
N SER A 329 3.70 -9.73 -10.94
CA SER A 329 4.15 -9.66 -9.55
C SER A 329 3.49 -10.78 -8.73
N ASN A 330 4.06 -11.08 -7.56
CA ASN A 330 3.48 -11.99 -6.58
C ASN A 330 2.44 -11.33 -5.65
N VAL A 331 2.21 -10.02 -5.77
CA VAL A 331 1.25 -9.28 -4.93
C VAL A 331 -0.18 -9.85 -5.05
N CYS A 332 -0.87 -9.98 -3.92
CA CYS A 332 -2.24 -10.47 -3.84
C CYS A 332 -3.09 -9.57 -2.94
N THR A 333 -2.93 -9.68 -1.61
CA THR A 333 -3.37 -8.63 -0.68
C THR A 333 -2.49 -7.41 -0.90
N ALA A 334 -3.13 -6.26 -1.10
CA ALA A 334 -2.48 -4.95 -1.20
C ALA A 334 -3.01 -4.04 -0.07
N GLN A 335 -3.14 -2.74 -0.31
CA GLN A 335 -3.51 -1.76 0.71
C GLN A 335 -4.83 -1.03 0.38
N ALA A 336 -5.83 -1.79 -0.04
CA ALA A 336 -7.09 -1.26 -0.58
C ALA A 336 -7.81 -0.29 0.38
N LEU A 337 -7.95 -0.62 1.66
CA LEU A 337 -8.61 0.26 2.64
C LEU A 337 -7.89 1.61 2.78
N LEU A 338 -6.56 1.61 2.72
CA LEU A 338 -5.75 2.81 2.89
C LEU A 338 -5.73 3.64 1.59
N ALA A 339 -5.84 2.99 0.42
CA ALA A 339 -6.08 3.68 -0.85
C ALA A 339 -7.47 4.35 -0.85
N VAL A 340 -8.49 3.69 -0.30
CA VAL A 340 -9.82 4.27 -0.09
C VAL A 340 -9.74 5.50 0.82
N MET A 341 -9.05 5.41 1.97
CA MET A 341 -8.86 6.57 2.85
C MET A 341 -8.16 7.75 2.15
N ALA A 342 -7.08 7.48 1.42
CA ALA A 342 -6.35 8.51 0.67
C ALA A 342 -7.20 9.13 -0.45
N SER A 343 -8.02 8.31 -1.14
CA SER A 343 -8.96 8.82 -2.15
C SER A 343 -10.02 9.74 -1.52
N PHE A 344 -10.58 9.35 -0.37
CA PHE A 344 -11.55 10.19 0.33
C PHE A 344 -10.92 11.45 0.90
N TYR A 345 -9.63 11.42 1.27
CA TYR A 345 -8.89 12.62 1.65
C TYR A 345 -8.84 13.62 0.48
N ALA A 346 -8.49 13.15 -0.72
CA ALA A 346 -8.49 13.98 -1.91
C ALA A 346 -9.90 14.48 -2.28
N VAL A 347 -10.92 13.63 -2.20
CA VAL A 347 -12.33 14.03 -2.42
C VAL A 347 -12.78 15.09 -1.40
N PHE A 348 -12.41 14.93 -0.13
CA PHE A 348 -12.82 15.82 0.96
C PHE A 348 -12.20 17.22 0.83
N HIS A 349 -10.94 17.29 0.38
CA HIS A 349 -10.23 18.56 0.24
C HIS A 349 -10.38 19.21 -1.13
N GLY A 350 -10.57 18.41 -2.19
CA GLY A 350 -10.51 18.88 -3.58
C GLY A 350 -9.12 19.44 -3.95
N PRO A 351 -8.93 19.85 -5.22
CA PRO A 351 -7.64 20.37 -5.69
C PRO A 351 -7.21 21.65 -4.95
N GLU A 352 -8.16 22.55 -4.66
CA GLU A 352 -7.87 23.79 -3.92
C GLU A 352 -7.42 23.52 -2.48
N GLY A 353 -8.09 22.61 -1.76
CA GLY A 353 -7.73 22.27 -0.39
C GLY A 353 -6.38 21.56 -0.31
N LEU A 354 -6.12 20.61 -1.22
CA LEU A 354 -4.82 19.93 -1.31
C LEU A 354 -3.69 20.93 -1.60
N ARG A 355 -3.90 21.83 -2.55
CA ARG A 355 -2.95 22.91 -2.86
C ARG A 355 -2.73 23.82 -1.65
N ALA A 356 -3.77 24.25 -0.96
CA ALA A 356 -3.65 25.08 0.24
C ALA A 356 -2.84 24.40 1.36
N ILE A 357 -3.02 23.08 1.54
CA ILE A 357 -2.22 22.29 2.47
C ILE A 357 -0.74 22.28 2.04
N ALA A 358 -0.48 22.02 0.76
CA ALA A 358 0.88 22.00 0.21
C ALA A 358 1.57 23.38 0.32
N GLU A 359 0.88 24.47 -0.04
CA GLU A 359 1.37 25.84 0.06
C GLU A 359 1.69 26.21 1.51
N ARG A 360 0.82 25.83 2.46
CA ARG A 360 1.05 26.08 3.88
C ARG A 360 2.28 25.33 4.40
N VAL A 361 2.45 24.05 4.03
CA VAL A 361 3.65 23.27 4.40
C VAL A 361 4.89 23.94 3.84
N HIS A 362 4.90 24.26 2.54
CA HIS A 362 6.02 24.92 1.88
C HIS A 362 6.37 26.26 2.52
N PHE A 363 5.36 27.09 2.81
CA PHE A 363 5.55 28.39 3.47
C PHE A 363 6.22 28.24 4.84
N LEU A 364 5.80 27.26 5.65
CA LEU A 364 6.43 27.00 6.95
C LEU A 364 7.87 26.51 6.80
N THR A 365 8.15 25.65 5.81
CA THR A 365 9.51 25.22 5.50
C THR A 365 10.41 26.40 5.09
N GLN A 366 9.90 27.30 4.24
CA GLN A 366 10.61 28.52 3.84
C GLN A 366 10.91 29.44 5.04
N ARG A 367 9.93 29.62 5.93
CA ARG A 367 10.12 30.39 7.16
C ARG A 367 11.20 29.78 8.06
N LEU A 368 11.17 28.46 8.24
CA LEU A 368 12.19 27.74 9.00
C LEU A 368 13.57 27.93 8.37
N ALA A 369 13.71 27.75 7.06
CA ALA A 369 14.97 27.92 6.35
C ALA A 369 15.56 29.33 6.53
N ARG A 370 14.74 30.38 6.38
CA ARG A 370 15.19 31.77 6.61
C ARG A 370 15.65 32.01 8.05
N ALA A 371 14.93 31.45 9.04
CA ALA A 371 15.30 31.59 10.44
C ALA A 371 16.62 30.87 10.76
N LEU A 372 16.85 29.69 10.18
CA LEU A 372 18.10 28.94 10.33
C LEU A 372 19.28 29.67 9.68
N LEU A 373 19.11 30.18 8.46
CA LEU A 373 20.15 30.98 7.79
C LEU A 373 20.50 32.25 8.57
N ALA A 374 19.50 32.96 9.11
CA ALA A 374 19.72 34.11 9.97
C ALA A 374 20.45 33.77 11.28
N ALA A 375 20.34 32.52 11.74
CA ALA A 375 21.06 31.99 12.90
C ALA A 375 22.44 31.40 12.56
N GLY A 376 22.85 31.40 11.29
CA GLY A 376 24.19 30.98 10.83
C GLY A 376 24.32 29.49 10.44
N ALA A 377 23.21 28.84 10.07
CA ALA A 377 23.22 27.47 9.51
C ALA A 377 23.86 27.37 8.12
#